data_AF-A0A849YT46-F1
#
_entry.id   AF-A0A849YT46-F1
#
_cell.length_a   1.000
_cell.length_b   1.000
_cell.length_c   1.000
_cell.angle_alpha   90.00
_cell.angle_beta   90.00
_cell.angle_gamma   90.00
#
_symmetry.space_group_name_H-M   'P 1'
#
loop_
_entity.id
_entity.type
_entity.pdbx_description
1 polymer ?
#
loop_
_entity_poly.entity_id
_entity_poly.type
_entity_poly.pdbx_seq_one_letter_code
_entity_poly.pdbx_strand_id
1 'polypeptide(L)'
;MRPRWIALWSAAILVGAALIKPISDSVSIVAWMASYEVVHIVAHLFLYGSLMAIALRAGLSEGRAALLTLLIAVMQEGIQVVTAGRAPGLPELFDIGVDSVAIVAVVLVTRHRRRAPA
;
A
#
# COMPACT_ATOMS: atom_id res chain seq x y z
N MET A 1 -9.39 -8.43 14.94
CA MET A 1 -9.48 -8.99 13.58
C MET A 1 -8.48 -10.16 13.47
N ARG A 2 -8.77 -11.26 12.76
CA ARG A 2 -7.85 -12.42 12.73
C ARG A 2 -6.60 -12.12 11.85
N PRO A 3 -5.38 -12.59 12.22
CA PRO A 3 -4.15 -12.38 11.44
C PRO A 3 -4.23 -12.79 9.97
N ARG A 4 -5.08 -13.76 9.63
CA ARG A 4 -5.35 -14.17 8.24
C ARG A 4 -5.71 -13.02 7.30
N TRP A 5 -6.35 -11.96 7.81
CA TRP A 5 -6.73 -10.80 6.99
C TRP A 5 -5.53 -9.96 6.57
N ILE A 6 -4.49 -9.89 7.39
CA ILE A 6 -3.22 -9.26 7.02
C ILE A 6 -2.64 -10.02 5.83
N ALA A 7 -2.50 -11.35 5.96
CA ALA A 7 -1.91 -12.18 4.92
C ALA A 7 -2.69 -12.11 3.60
N LEU A 8 -4.03 -12.19 3.65
CA LEU A 8 -4.88 -12.08 2.47
C LEU A 8 -4.74 -10.72 1.79
N TRP A 9 -4.71 -9.63 2.56
CA TRP A 9 -4.60 -8.28 2.00
C TRP A 9 -3.21 -8.01 1.43
N SER A 10 -2.14 -8.40 2.13
CA SER A 10 -0.78 -8.36 1.61
C SER A 10 -0.64 -9.17 0.32
N ALA A 11 -1.21 -10.39 0.27
CA ALA A 11 -1.21 -11.19 -0.95
C ALA A 11 -1.97 -10.50 -2.10
N ALA A 12 -3.13 -9.90 -1.81
CA ALA A 12 -3.90 -9.15 -2.81
C ALA A 12 -3.11 -7.96 -3.39
N ILE A 13 -2.38 -7.21 -2.55
CA ILE A 13 -1.50 -6.11 -3.00
C ILE A 13 -0.42 -6.63 -3.95
N LEU A 14 0.33 -7.67 -3.54
CA LEU A 14 1.46 -8.19 -4.33
C LEU A 14 1.00 -8.85 -5.63
N VAL A 15 -0.10 -9.60 -5.61
CA VAL A 15 -0.70 -10.19 -6.81
C VAL A 15 -1.23 -9.09 -7.73
N GLY A 16 -1.91 -8.08 -7.16
CA GLY A 16 -2.37 -6.91 -7.91
C GLY A 16 -1.21 -6.21 -8.63
N ALA A 17 -0.09 -6.00 -7.94
CA ALA A 17 1.10 -5.40 -8.51
C ALA A 17 1.72 -6.22 -9.66
N ALA A 18 1.74 -7.54 -9.54
CA ALA A 18 2.22 -8.42 -10.61
C ALA A 18 1.29 -8.42 -11.84
N LEU A 19 -0.02 -8.23 -11.63
CA LEU A 19 -1.03 -8.32 -12.68
C LEU A 19 -1.44 -6.96 -13.27
N ILE A 20 -1.12 -5.84 -12.63
CA ILE A 20 -1.60 -4.53 -13.08
C ILE A 20 -1.11 -4.19 -14.49
N LYS A 21 0.14 -4.54 -14.82
CA LYS A 21 0.69 -4.32 -16.16
C LYS A 21 -0.06 -5.13 -17.23
N PRO A 22 -0.13 -6.48 -17.18
CA PRO A 22 -0.84 -7.24 -18.21
C PRO A 22 -2.34 -6.89 -18.30
N ILE A 23 -2.97 -6.51 -17.18
CA ILE A 23 -4.34 -6.00 -17.19
C ILE A 23 -4.42 -4.67 -17.93
N SER A 24 -3.53 -3.72 -17.65
CA SER A 24 -3.50 -2.41 -18.32
C SER A 24 -3.25 -2.55 -19.82
N ASP A 25 -2.38 -3.49 -20.22
CA ASP A 25 -2.10 -3.78 -21.64
C ASP A 25 -3.34 -4.34 -22.38
N SER A 26 -4.30 -4.95 -21.64
CA SER A 26 -5.49 -5.61 -22.21
C SER A 26 -6.78 -4.83 -22.02
N VAL A 27 -6.84 -3.93 -21.04
CA VAL A 27 -8.06 -3.25 -20.57
C VAL A 27 -7.85 -1.74 -20.58
N SER A 28 -8.36 -1.09 -21.63
CA SER A 28 -8.13 0.33 -21.92
C SER A 28 -8.54 1.28 -20.79
N ILE A 29 -9.63 0.99 -20.08
CA ILE A 29 -10.06 1.83 -18.95
C ILE A 29 -9.05 1.79 -17.78
N VAL A 30 -8.39 0.64 -17.56
CA VAL A 30 -7.36 0.52 -16.51
C VAL A 30 -6.13 1.33 -16.90
N ALA A 31 -5.68 1.22 -18.15
CA ALA A 31 -4.58 2.04 -18.66
C ALA A 31 -4.89 3.54 -18.59
N TRP A 32 -6.12 3.94 -18.96
CA TRP A 32 -6.57 5.34 -18.87
C TRP A 32 -6.53 5.84 -17.42
N MET A 33 -7.07 5.09 -16.47
CA MET A 33 -7.01 5.47 -15.04
C MET A 33 -5.57 5.54 -14.53
N ALA A 34 -4.73 4.57 -14.89
CA ALA A 34 -3.31 4.52 -14.51
C ALA A 34 -2.48 5.67 -15.08
N SER A 35 -2.96 6.37 -16.12
CA SER A 35 -2.29 7.55 -16.65
C SER A 35 -2.42 8.79 -15.75
N TYR A 36 -3.31 8.78 -14.76
CA TYR A 36 -3.50 9.89 -13.83
C TYR A 36 -2.75 9.66 -12.52
N GLU A 37 -1.75 10.50 -12.27
CA GLU A 37 -0.94 10.49 -11.04
C GLU A 37 -1.79 10.51 -9.76
N VAL A 38 -2.89 11.27 -9.75
CA VAL A 38 -3.78 11.35 -8.59
C VAL A 38 -4.42 9.99 -8.28
N VAL A 39 -4.76 9.20 -9.30
CA VAL A 39 -5.33 7.87 -9.11
C VAL A 39 -4.29 6.93 -8.50
N HIS A 40 -3.04 7.02 -8.97
CA HIS A 40 -1.91 6.27 -8.42
C HIS A 40 -1.67 6.62 -6.94
N ILE A 41 -1.56 7.89 -6.59
CA ILE A 41 -1.40 8.34 -5.19
C ILE A 41 -2.56 7.85 -4.31
N VAL A 42 -3.81 8.00 -4.77
CA VAL A 42 -4.98 7.54 -4.01
C VAL A 42 -4.96 6.03 -3.80
N ALA A 43 -4.54 5.26 -4.81
CA ALA A 43 -4.40 3.82 -4.69
C ALA A 43 -3.40 3.45 -3.60
N HIS A 44 -2.22 4.08 -3.57
CA HIS A 44 -1.20 3.84 -2.54
C HIS A 44 -1.72 4.20 -1.14
N LEU A 45 -2.28 5.40 -0.98
CA LEU A 45 -2.85 5.82 0.30
C LEU A 45 -3.92 4.84 0.81
N PHE A 46 -4.78 4.34 -0.09
CA PHE A 46 -5.80 3.36 0.26
C PHE A 46 -5.20 1.99 0.62
N LEU A 47 -4.34 1.43 -0.23
CA LEU A 47 -3.77 0.09 -0.05
C LEU A 47 -2.96 -0.02 1.24
N TYR A 48 -2.06 0.92 1.47
CA TYR A 48 -1.16 0.86 2.62
C TYR A 48 -1.79 1.44 3.88
N GLY A 49 -2.65 2.45 3.77
CA GLY A 49 -3.46 2.92 4.88
C GLY A 49 -4.40 1.83 5.41
N SER A 50 -5.06 1.08 4.52
CA SER A 50 -5.91 -0.04 4.92
C SER A 50 -5.12 -1.21 5.49
N LEU A 51 -3.97 -1.58 4.91
CA LEU A 51 -3.09 -2.62 5.48
C LEU A 51 -2.64 -2.27 6.90
N MET A 52 -2.18 -1.03 7.11
CA MET A 52 -1.79 -0.52 8.42
C MET A 52 -2.96 -0.60 9.42
N ALA A 53 -4.15 -0.16 9.01
CA ALA A 53 -5.35 -0.22 9.85
C ALA A 53 -5.76 -1.67 10.19
N ILE A 54 -5.69 -2.60 9.23
CA ILE A 54 -5.97 -4.02 9.45
C ILE A 54 -4.96 -4.62 10.44
N ALA A 55 -3.67 -4.32 10.27
CA ALA A 55 -2.60 -4.79 11.17
C ALA A 55 -2.81 -4.30 12.61
N LEU A 56 -3.11 -3.01 12.80
CA LEU A 56 -3.46 -2.47 14.11
C LEU A 56 -4.71 -3.14 14.71
N ARG A 57 -5.77 -3.33 13.92
CA ARG A 57 -7.00 -4.02 14.35
C ARG A 57 -6.81 -5.52 14.62
N ALA A 58 -5.73 -6.10 14.13
CA ALA A 58 -5.31 -7.46 14.45
C ALA A 58 -4.46 -7.56 15.72
N GLY A 59 -4.16 -6.42 16.36
CA GLY A 59 -3.45 -6.37 17.65
C GLY A 59 -1.93 -6.16 17.53
N LEU A 60 -1.41 -5.84 16.34
CA LEU A 60 0.01 -5.48 16.20
C LEU A 60 0.27 -4.13 16.86
N SER A 61 1.45 -3.96 17.45
CA SER A 61 1.92 -2.65 17.90
C SER A 61 2.12 -1.71 16.71
N GLU A 62 2.05 -0.40 16.95
CA GLU A 62 2.19 0.62 15.90
C GLU A 62 3.48 0.43 15.08
N GLY A 63 4.62 0.19 15.75
CA GLY A 63 5.89 -0.05 15.07
C GLY A 63 5.90 -1.34 14.23
N ARG A 64 5.33 -2.44 14.74
CA ARG A 64 5.26 -3.71 13.98
C ARG A 64 4.33 -3.60 12.79
N ALA A 65 3.20 -2.92 12.94
CA ALA A 65 2.24 -2.68 11.86
C ALA A 65 2.85 -1.77 10.77
N ALA A 66 3.56 -0.70 11.17
CA ALA A 66 4.26 0.19 10.25
C ALA A 66 5.37 -0.53 9.48
N LEU A 67 6.24 -1.28 10.18
CA LEU A 67 7.32 -2.04 9.57
C LEU A 67 6.80 -3.07 8.57
N LEU A 68 5.74 -3.81 8.94
CA LEU A 68 5.10 -4.76 8.04
C LEU A 68 4.56 -4.05 6.78
N THR A 69 3.87 -2.93 6.96
CA THR A 69 3.27 -2.19 5.84
C THR A 69 4.35 -1.69 4.88
N LEU A 70 5.45 -1.13 5.41
CA LEU A 70 6.61 -0.70 4.61
C LEU A 70 7.28 -1.88 3.90
N LEU A 71 7.42 -3.03 4.55
CA LEU A 71 7.99 -4.21 3.92
C LEU A 71 7.15 -4.64 2.71
N ILE A 72 5.82 -4.65 2.84
CA ILE A 72 4.93 -4.99 1.73
C ILE A 72 4.99 -3.92 0.62
N ALA A 73 5.09 -2.64 0.95
CA ALA A 73 5.30 -1.56 -0.02
C ALA A 73 6.58 -1.76 -0.84
N VAL A 74 7.72 -1.99 -0.17
CA VAL A 74 8.99 -2.26 -0.84
C VAL A 74 8.93 -3.51 -1.73
N MET A 75 8.26 -4.57 -1.26
CA MET A 75 8.06 -5.78 -2.06
C MET A 75 7.19 -5.50 -3.30
N GLN A 76 6.14 -4.70 -3.16
CA GLN A 76 5.27 -4.32 -4.27
C GLN A 76 6.02 -3.50 -5.33
N GLU A 77 6.79 -2.49 -4.92
CA GLU A 77 7.64 -1.70 -5.82
C GLU A 77 8.66 -2.59 -6.53
N GLY A 78 9.31 -3.51 -5.78
CA GLY A 78 10.23 -4.50 -6.35
C GLY A 78 9.58 -5.36 -7.44
N ILE A 79 8.33 -5.79 -7.25
CA ILE A 79 7.57 -6.54 -8.27
C ILE A 79 7.33 -5.66 -9.50
N GLN A 80 6.93 -4.40 -9.34
CA GLN A 80 6.68 -3.50 -10.45
C GLN A 80 7.94 -3.18 -11.25
N VAL A 81 9.07 -2.94 -10.57
CA VAL A 81 10.39 -2.74 -11.20
C VAL A 81 10.78 -3.94 -12.06
N VAL A 82 10.67 -5.15 -11.50
CA VAL A 82 11.00 -6.40 -12.21
C VAL A 82 10.08 -6.62 -13.40
N THR A 83 8.76 -6.45 -13.22
CA THR A 83 7.77 -6.64 -14.29
C THR A 83 7.86 -5.57 -15.39
N ALA A 84 8.32 -4.37 -15.06
CA ALA A 84 8.61 -3.31 -16.02
C ALA A 84 9.97 -3.48 -16.72
N GLY A 85 10.83 -4.40 -16.26
CA GLY A 85 12.15 -4.65 -16.85
C GLY A 85 13.11 -3.47 -16.74
N ARG A 86 12.97 -2.64 -15.70
CA ARG A 86 13.80 -1.44 -15.47
C ARG A 86 14.53 -1.51 -14.13
N ALA A 87 15.48 -0.62 -13.91
CA ALA A 87 16.11 -0.46 -12.59
C ALA A 87 15.24 0.39 -11.65
N PRO A 88 15.37 0.23 -10.32
CA PRO A 88 14.78 1.15 -9.35
C PRO A 88 15.30 2.58 -9.53
N GLY A 89 14.48 3.58 -9.26
CA GLY A 89 14.80 4.99 -9.40
C GLY A 89 13.95 5.89 -8.51
N LEU A 90 13.81 7.14 -8.93
CA LEU A 90 13.02 8.15 -8.21
C LEU A 90 11.53 7.82 -8.07
N PRO A 91 10.86 7.18 -9.06
CA PRO A 91 9.45 6.81 -8.92
C PRO A 91 9.18 5.91 -7.71
N GLU A 92 9.99 4.86 -7.50
CA GLU A 92 9.84 3.95 -6.35
C GLU A 92 10.02 4.69 -5.02
N LEU A 93 10.97 5.64 -4.97
CA LEU A 93 11.21 6.43 -3.77
C LEU A 93 10.05 7.38 -3.46
N PHE A 94 9.43 7.93 -4.51
CA PHE A 94 8.22 8.74 -4.37
C PHE A 94 7.07 7.90 -3.81
N ASP A 95 6.85 6.72 -4.37
CA ASP A 95 5.78 5.81 -3.95
C ASP A 95 5.94 5.36 -2.49
N ILE A 96 7.15 4.96 -2.09
CA ILE A 96 7.47 4.66 -0.68
C ILE A 96 7.22 5.87 0.24
N GLY A 97 7.46 7.08 -0.27
CA GLY A 97 7.13 8.33 0.41
C GLY A 97 5.63 8.48 0.64
N VAL A 98 4.80 8.27 -0.39
CA VAL A 98 3.34 8.29 -0.31
C VAL A 98 2.84 7.23 0.69
N ASP A 99 3.41 6.03 0.66
CA ASP A 99 3.04 4.93 1.56
C ASP A 99 3.35 5.27 3.02
N SER A 100 4.49 5.92 3.25
CA SER A 100 4.88 6.42 4.57
C SER A 100 3.90 7.46 5.09
N VAL A 101 3.40 8.36 4.22
CA VAL A 101 2.34 9.33 4.57
C VAL A 101 1.05 8.61 4.96
N ALA A 102 0.66 7.56 4.23
CA ALA A 102 -0.52 6.75 4.56
C ALA A 102 -0.40 6.12 5.96
N ILE A 103 0.77 5.55 6.28
CA ILE A 103 1.06 4.95 7.58
C ILE A 103 0.96 6.00 8.69
N VAL A 104 1.60 7.16 8.51
CA VAL A 104 1.58 8.26 9.49
C VAL A 104 0.14 8.73 9.72
N ALA A 105 -0.64 8.94 8.66
CA ALA A 105 -2.03 9.36 8.76
C ALA A 105 -2.87 8.39 9.62
N VAL A 106 -2.72 7.07 9.39
CA VAL A 106 -3.44 6.05 10.17
C VAL A 106 -3.00 6.04 11.64
N VAL A 107 -1.71 6.20 11.93
CA VAL A 107 -1.19 6.31 13.30
C VAL A 107 -1.79 7.54 14.00
N LEU A 108 -1.77 8.71 13.34
CA LEU A 108 -2.30 9.95 13.91
C LEU A 108 -3.79 9.83 14.20
N VAL A 109 -4.59 9.32 13.25
CA VAL A 109 -6.03 9.11 13.44
C VAL A 109 -6.29 8.12 14.58
N THR A 110 -5.53 7.03 14.65
CA THR A 110 -5.68 6.02 15.71
C THR A 110 -5.36 6.60 17.08
N ARG A 111 -4.27 7.38 17.20
CA ARG A 111 -3.89 8.05 18.45
C ARG A 111 -4.90 9.10 18.86
N HIS A 112 -5.44 9.88 17.91
CA HIS A 112 -6.46 10.88 18.18
C HIS A 112 -7.74 10.23 18.74
N ARG A 113 -8.20 9.13 18.12
CA ARG A 113 -9.37 8.37 18.59
C ARG A 113 -9.20 7.77 20.00
N ARG A 114 -7.97 7.41 20.39
CA ARG A 114 -7.68 6.93 21.76
C ARG A 114 -7.69 8.05 22.81
N ARG A 115 -7.53 9.31 22.40
CA ARG A 115 -7.48 10.48 23.30
C ARG A 115 -8.83 11.18 23.45
N ALA A 116 -9.75 11.01 22.52
CA ALA A 116 -11.09 11.58 22.62
C ALA A 116 -11.86 10.87 23.74
N PRO A 117 -12.34 11.59 24.79
CA PRO A 117 -13.21 11.01 25.80
C PRO A 117 -14.52 10.55 25.13
N ALA A 118 -15.03 9.40 25.58
CA ALA A 118 -16.30 8.82 25.14
C ALA A 118 -17.50 9.68 25.57
#